data_AF-A0AA35VR14-F1
#
_entry.id   AF-A0AA35VR14-F1
#
_cell.length_a   1.000
_cell.length_b   1.000
_cell.length_c   1.000
_cell.angle_alpha   90.00
_cell.angle_beta   90.00
_cell.angle_gamma   90.00
#
_symmetry.space_group_name_H-M   'P 1'
#
loop_
_entity.id
_entity.type
_entity.pdbx_description
1 polymer ?
#
loop_
_entity_poly.entity_id
_entity_poly.type
_entity_poly.pdbx_seq_one_letter_code
_entity_poly.pdbx_strand_id
1 'polypeptide(L)'
;MLAMEEGRAMSVFDAMIVKEGFRTELLSIANLAMRCLNFNGKNRPTMKEVSIELECIRLSHVSLIDQTNVGLVKQYEEVSPIYGKSTSTSVTISDNRS
;
A
#
# COMPACT_ATOMS: atom_id res chain seq x y z
N MET A 1 -12.71 7.11 12.65
CA MET A 1 -13.37 6.44 11.51
C MET A 1 -14.42 5.51 12.11
N LEU A 2 -15.62 6.01 12.40
CA LEU A 2 -16.57 5.37 13.33
C LEU A 2 -16.88 3.91 12.96
N ALA A 3 -17.11 3.61 11.68
CA ALA A 3 -17.38 2.25 11.22
C ALA A 3 -16.25 1.26 11.55
N MET A 4 -14.98 1.69 11.56
CA MET A 4 -13.85 0.83 11.94
C MET A 4 -13.78 0.62 13.45
N GLU A 5 -13.90 1.70 14.22
CA GLU A 5 -13.86 1.68 15.69
C GLU A 5 -15.01 0.85 16.28
N GLU A 6 -16.16 0.84 15.61
CA GLU A 6 -17.36 0.12 16.04
C GLU A 6 -17.46 -1.29 15.42
N GLY A 7 -16.39 -1.79 14.78
CA GLY A 7 -16.35 -3.15 14.22
C GLY A 7 -17.25 -3.38 13.00
N ARG A 8 -17.75 -2.30 12.38
CA ARG A 8 -18.64 -2.31 11.20
C ARG A 8 -17.90 -2.02 9.89
N ALA A 9 -16.61 -2.31 9.81
CA ALA A 9 -15.78 -2.09 8.61
C ALA A 9 -16.44 -2.62 7.33
N MET A 10 -17.09 -3.79 7.40
CA MET A 10 -17.74 -4.43 6.26
C MET A 10 -18.93 -3.65 5.69
N SER A 11 -19.56 -2.77 6.48
CA SER A 11 -20.67 -1.93 6.01
C SER A 11 -20.25 -0.82 5.04
N VAL A 12 -18.94 -0.57 4.93
CA VAL A 12 -18.38 0.46 4.04
C VAL A 12 -18.17 -0.08 2.62
N PHE A 13 -17.99 -1.40 2.48
CA PHE A 13 -17.74 -2.05 1.21
C PHE A 13 -19.04 -2.34 0.47
N ASP A 14 -18.95 -2.42 -0.86
CA ASP A 14 -20.08 -2.83 -1.69
C ASP A 14 -20.53 -4.25 -1.32
N ALA A 15 -21.85 -4.42 -1.23
CA ALA A 15 -22.47 -5.65 -0.77
C ALA A 15 -22.16 -6.87 -1.67
N MET A 16 -21.88 -6.66 -2.96
CA MET A 16 -21.47 -7.76 -3.86
C MET A 16 -20.09 -8.29 -3.46
N ILE A 17 -19.14 -7.39 -3.21
CA ILE A 17 -17.75 -7.75 -2.88
C ILE A 17 -17.69 -8.44 -1.50
N VAL A 18 -18.54 -8.03 -0.56
CA VAL A 18 -18.65 -8.68 0.76
C VAL A 18 -19.20 -10.12 0.62
N LYS A 19 -20.12 -10.36 -0.32
CA LYS A 19 -20.69 -11.69 -0.57
C LYS A 19 -19.71 -12.65 -1.27
N GLU A 20 -18.78 -12.12 -2.05
CA GLU A 20 -17.77 -12.91 -2.79
C GLU A 20 -16.70 -13.57 -1.88
N GLY A 21 -16.72 -13.29 -0.57
CA GLY A 21 -15.91 -14.03 0.41
C GLY A 21 -14.56 -13.39 0.76
N PHE A 22 -14.27 -12.18 0.29
CA PHE A 22 -13.00 -11.45 0.52
C PHE A 22 -12.89 -10.79 1.90
N ARG A 23 -13.54 -11.34 2.93
CA ARG A 23 -13.70 -10.66 4.23
C ARG A 23 -12.35 -10.31 4.87
N THR A 24 -11.35 -11.17 4.72
CA THR A 24 -9.99 -10.97 5.24
C THR A 24 -9.23 -9.86 4.52
N GLU A 25 -9.28 -9.86 3.18
CA GLU A 25 -8.64 -8.87 2.32
C GLU A 25 -9.29 -7.50 2.51
N LEU A 26 -10.63 -7.45 2.56
CA LEU A 26 -11.38 -6.23 2.81
C LEU A 26 -11.04 -5.64 4.18
N LEU A 27 -10.85 -6.47 5.21
CA LEU A 27 -10.44 -5.98 6.53
C LEU A 27 -9.01 -5.41 6.48
N SER A 28 -8.09 -6.06 5.77
CA SER A 28 -6.72 -5.57 5.57
C SER A 28 -6.70 -4.24 4.81
N ILE A 29 -7.49 -4.10 3.73
CA ILE A 29 -7.64 -2.85 2.98
C ILE A 29 -8.21 -1.75 3.87
N ALA A 30 -9.23 -2.05 4.69
CA ALA A 30 -9.83 -1.08 5.60
C ALA A 30 -8.82 -0.60 6.66
N ASN A 31 -8.02 -1.51 7.21
CA ASN A 31 -6.96 -1.19 8.16
C ASN A 31 -5.86 -0.33 7.53
N LEU A 32 -5.46 -0.64 6.29
CA LEU A 32 -4.51 0.17 5.53
C LEU A 32 -5.07 1.58 5.28
N ALA A 33 -6.33 1.69 4.84
CA ALA A 33 -6.99 2.98 4.65
C ALA A 33 -7.06 3.80 5.95
N MET A 34 -7.35 3.15 7.09
CA MET A 34 -7.37 3.80 8.41
C MET A 34 -6.01 4.40 8.78
N ARG A 35 -4.90 3.70 8.47
CA ARG A 35 -3.55 4.24 8.69
C ARG A 35 -3.21 5.37 7.71
N CYS A 36 -3.58 5.26 6.44
CA CYS A 36 -3.40 6.32 5.45
C CYS A 36 -4.15 7.61 5.82
N LEU A 37 -5.33 7.48 6.42
CA LEU A 37 -6.19 8.59 6.83
C LEU A 37 -5.90 9.09 8.26
N ASN A 38 -4.78 8.68 8.88
CA ASN A 38 -4.44 9.12 10.22
C ASN A 38 -4.33 10.66 10.29
N PHE A 39 -4.98 11.27 11.30
CA PHE A 39 -4.93 12.72 11.50
C PHE A 39 -3.50 13.21 11.79
N ASN A 40 -2.69 12.38 12.47
CA ASN A 40 -1.27 12.64 12.61
C ASN A 40 -0.53 12.13 11.37
N GLY A 41 -0.05 13.07 10.55
CA GLY A 41 0.71 12.76 9.33
C GLY A 41 1.95 11.90 9.56
N LYS A 42 2.57 11.95 10.74
CA LYS A 42 3.75 11.12 11.09
C LYS A 42 3.42 9.63 11.25
N ASN A 43 2.14 9.31 11.47
CA ASN A 43 1.66 7.94 11.62
C ASN A 43 1.12 7.38 10.29
N ARG A 44 1.09 8.18 9.23
CA ARG A 44 0.68 7.70 7.91
C ARG A 44 1.82 6.87 7.32
N PRO A 45 1.51 5.72 6.70
CA PRO A 45 2.50 4.97 5.96
C PRO A 45 3.00 5.79 4.76
N THR A 46 4.24 5.53 4.37
CA THR A 46 4.77 6.00 3.10
C THR A 46 4.08 5.30 1.93
N MET A 47 4.04 5.94 0.76
CA MET A 47 3.48 5.28 -0.44
C MET A 47 4.21 3.98 -0.81
N LYS A 48 5.50 3.87 -0.49
CA LYS A 48 6.26 2.62 -0.64
C LYS A 48 5.64 1.50 0.21
N GLU A 49 5.40 1.74 1.50
CA GLU A 49 4.77 0.77 2.39
C GLU A 49 3.33 0.44 1.95
N VAL A 50 2.55 1.45 1.55
CA VAL A 50 1.19 1.25 1.02
C VAL A 50 1.23 0.33 -0.21
N SER A 51 2.16 0.56 -1.15
CA SER A 51 2.27 -0.27 -2.36
C SER A 51 2.64 -1.72 -2.05
N ILE A 52 3.58 -1.94 -1.12
CA ILE A 52 3.99 -3.27 -0.68
C ILE A 52 2.82 -4.01 -0.03
N GLU A 53 2.06 -3.35 0.83
CA GLU A 53 0.96 -3.99 1.54
C GLU A 53 -0.20 -4.35 0.61
N LEU A 54 -0.53 -3.49 -0.35
CA LEU A 54 -1.53 -3.80 -1.39
C LEU A 54 -1.08 -4.97 -2.29
N GLU A 55 0.22 -5.05 -2.59
CA GLU A 55 0.79 -6.21 -3.29
C GLU A 55 0.58 -7.49 -2.48
N CYS A 56 0.89 -7.47 -1.19
CA CYS A 56 0.69 -8.61 -0.30
C CYS A 56 -0.78 -9.04 -0.20
N ILE A 57 -1.73 -8.10 -0.08
CA ILE A 57 -3.17 -8.39 -0.04
C ILE A 57 -3.63 -9.03 -1.35
N ARG A 58 -3.10 -8.59 -2.48
CA ARG A 58 -3.43 -9.18 -3.77
C ARG A 58 -2.92 -10.62 -3.89
N LEU A 59 -1.69 -10.87 -3.42
CA LEU A 59 -1.07 -12.20 -3.46
C LEU A 59 -1.70 -13.19 -2.48
N SER A 60 -2.18 -12.72 -1.31
CA SER A 60 -2.89 -13.59 -0.36
C SER A 60 -4.15 -14.21 -0.97
N HIS A 61 -4.80 -13.47 -1.88
CA HIS A 61 -5.95 -13.95 -2.63
C HIS A 61 -5.53 -14.93 -3.75
N VAL A 62 -4.44 -14.63 -4.48
CA VAL A 62 -3.95 -15.48 -5.59
C VAL A 62 -3.50 -16.87 -5.12
N SER A 63 -3.02 -16.99 -3.88
CA SER A 63 -2.61 -18.29 -3.31
C SER A 63 -3.76 -19.28 -3.07
N LEU A 64 -5.02 -18.86 -3.24
CA LEU A 64 -6.20 -19.74 -3.14
C LEU A 64 -6.74 -20.20 -4.50
N ILE A 65 -6.22 -19.68 -5.62
CA ILE A 65 -6.82 -19.89 -6.95
C ILE A 65 -5.95 -20.70 -7.92
N ASP A 66 -4.66 -20.91 -7.68
CA ASP A 66 -3.92 -21.92 -8.44
C ASP A 66 -2.64 -22.43 -7.73
N GLN A 67 -2.51 -23.76 -7.64
CA GLN A 67 -1.24 -24.39 -7.35
C GLN A 67 -0.40 -24.45 -8.64
N THR A 68 0.08 -23.30 -9.14
CA THR A 68 1.06 -23.29 -10.23
C THR A 68 2.19 -22.30 -9.95
N ASN A 69 3.20 -22.82 -9.25
CA ASN A 69 4.63 -22.50 -9.39
C ASN A 69 5.02 -21.04 -9.73
N VAL A 70 5.04 -20.14 -8.74
CA VAL A 70 5.99 -19.02 -8.71
C VAL A 70 6.53 -18.88 -7.29
N GLY A 71 7.87 -18.89 -7.19
CA GLY A 71 8.62 -19.15 -5.97
C GLY A 71 8.25 -18.30 -4.77
N LEU A 72 8.17 -18.96 -3.62
CA LEU A 72 8.22 -18.35 -2.30
C LEU A 72 9.59 -17.68 -2.11
N VAL A 73 9.75 -16.44 -2.55
CA VAL A 73 10.97 -15.69 -2.22
C VAL A 73 10.74 -14.94 -0.90
N LYS A 74 11.00 -15.64 0.20
CA LYS A 74 11.56 -14.97 1.37
C LYS A 74 12.99 -14.55 1.00
N GLN A 75 13.18 -13.32 0.57
CA GLN A 75 14.49 -12.71 0.66
C GLN A 75 14.36 -11.20 0.84
N TYR A 76 14.25 -10.82 2.12
CA TYR A 76 14.68 -9.52 2.60
C TYR A 76 16.20 -9.47 2.38
N GLU A 77 16.64 -8.97 1.23
CA GLU A 77 17.96 -8.37 1.06
C GLU A 77 17.98 -7.53 -0.23
N GLU A 78 18.11 -6.22 -0.01
CA GLU A 78 18.68 -5.21 -0.89
C GLU A 78 18.51 -5.36 -2.42
N VAL A 79 17.28 -5.19 -2.91
CA VAL A 79 17.08 -4.74 -4.30
C VAL A 79 16.49 -3.34 -4.26
N SER A 80 17.34 -2.37 -4.57
CA SER A 80 16.95 -0.98 -4.75
C SER A 80 15.75 -0.89 -5.70
N PRO A 81 14.59 -0.36 -5.27
CA PRO A 81 13.54 -0.02 -6.21
C PRO A 81 14.11 1.09 -7.10
N ILE A 82 14.17 0.85 -8.40
CA ILE A 82 14.52 1.86 -9.40
C ILE A 82 13.36 2.85 -9.49
N TYR A 83 13.14 3.62 -8.43
CA TYR A 83 12.34 4.83 -8.47
C TYR A 83 13.21 5.89 -9.12
N GLY A 84 12.66 6.56 -10.15
CA GLY A 84 13.38 7.40 -11.10
C GLY A 84 14.53 8.20 -10.50
N LYS A 85 15.70 8.05 -11.12
CA LYS A 85 16.85 8.92 -10.90
C LYS A 85 16.47 10.33 -11.38
N SER A 86 15.80 11.09 -10.52
CA SER A 86 15.73 12.54 -10.66
C SER A 86 17.07 13.08 -10.18
N THR A 87 18.04 13.16 -11.09
CA THR A 87 19.25 13.96 -10.87
C THR A 87 18.84 15.42 -10.86
N SER A 88 18.77 16.02 -9.67
CA SER A 88 18.72 17.47 -9.52
C SER A 88 20.10 18.02 -9.85
N THR A 89 20.30 18.52 -11.07
CA THR A 89 21.50 19.28 -11.41
C THR A 89 21.30 20.71 -10.90
N SER A 90 22.01 21.08 -9.84
CA SER A 90 22.12 22.48 -9.43
C SER A 90 22.91 23.24 -10.50
N VAL A 91 22.24 24.10 -11.27
CA VAL A 91 22.92 25.09 -12.10
C VAL A 91 23.19 26.30 -11.21
N THR A 92 24.44 26.53 -10.85
CA THR A 92 24.86 27.82 -10.27
C THR A 92 24.83 28.86 -11.38
N ILE A 93 23.83 29.74 -11.37
CA ILE A 93 23.83 30.95 -12.21
C ILE A 93 24.63 31.99 -11.43
N SER A 94 25.81 32.31 -11.95
CA SER A 94 26.66 33.40 -11.49
C SER A 94 25.93 34.74 -11.71
N ASP A 95 25.92 35.57 -10.67
CA ASP A 95 25.49 36.98 -10.73
C ASP A 95 26.21 37.73 -11.86
N ASN A 96 25.47 38.50 -12.65
CA ASN A 96 26.04 39.68 -13.29
C ASN A 96 25.05 40.85 -13.18
N ARG A 97 25.44 41.79 -12.32
CA ARG A 97 24.75 43.04 -12.01
C ARG A 97 25.15 44.09 -13.04
N SER A 98 24.18 44.72 -13.69
CA SER A 98 24.32 46.01 -14.38
C SER A 98 23.11 46.88 -14.08
#